data_AF-A0A1F8PF64-F1
#
_entry.id   AF-A0A1F8PF64-F1
#
_cell.length_a   1.000
_cell.length_b   1.000
_cell.length_c   1.000
_cell.angle_alpha   90.00
_cell.angle_beta   90.00
_cell.angle_gamma   90.00
#
_symmetry.space_group_name_H-M   'P 1'
#
loop_
_entity.id
_entity.type
_entity.pdbx_description
1 polymer ?
#
loop_
_entity_poly.entity_id
_entity_poly.type
_entity_poly.pdbx_seq_one_letter_code
_entity_poly.pdbx_strand_id
1 'polypeptide(L)'
;MRKKSLFVILTWLVAAVAVLVLYLLRGVPLVKEILVWALGIWPIFAVLGGIALIISVQIIGRQNLSFNKSTYLPILVSLIATIVLLLIVEVAFRLSTPFPGTIATYEQNRDYMYFHKPDSTGWEVSPVGEFPPIKLKYNKYGFRNPDFPIEKDSQLRVVMLGDSFIESRQVPYEKTASAILQEKLASSTGKPETLVINAGISAYTTTTEFLLLKYQISQFKPDIIVVFFAFNDYTDNYQYKQYVNHPDFDTKGLPAELMPEAYSKLALLSPSAWLDRHSALFHFFQLQKTIRATRAQSNQVVERIASVSCSLNHQEPSSKTSLRRTNND
;
A
#
# COMPACT_ATOMS: atom_id res chain seq x y z
N MET A 1 -7.23 -11.86 -50.58
CA MET A 1 -6.38 -11.63 -49.39
C MET A 1 -6.45 -10.20 -48.85
N ARG A 2 -6.31 -9.13 -49.65
CA ARG A 2 -6.30 -7.72 -49.17
C ARG A 2 -7.53 -7.26 -48.34
N LYS A 3 -8.75 -7.73 -48.65
CA LYS A 3 -9.97 -7.29 -47.95
C LYS A 3 -10.10 -7.82 -46.51
N LYS A 4 -9.62 -9.04 -46.23
CA LYS A 4 -9.70 -9.65 -44.89
C LYS A 4 -8.69 -9.03 -43.91
N SER A 5 -7.47 -8.72 -44.37
CA SER A 5 -6.48 -8.00 -43.56
C SER A 5 -6.89 -6.56 -43.29
N LEU A 6 -7.51 -5.88 -44.26
CA LEU A 6 -8.01 -4.51 -44.10
C LEU A 6 -9.14 -4.44 -43.07
N PHE A 7 -10.04 -5.41 -43.05
CA PHE A 7 -11.11 -5.50 -42.06
C PHE A 7 -10.55 -5.65 -40.64
N VAL A 8 -9.58 -6.55 -40.44
CA VAL A 8 -8.92 -6.73 -39.13
C VAL A 8 -8.24 -5.45 -38.67
N ILE A 9 -7.48 -4.78 -39.55
CA ILE A 9 -6.82 -3.50 -39.23
C ILE A 9 -7.84 -2.42 -38.85
N LEU A 10 -8.94 -2.30 -39.61
CA LEU A 10 -9.98 -1.31 -39.36
C LEU A 10 -10.68 -1.58 -38.02
N THR A 11 -10.92 -2.85 -37.68
CA THR A 11 -11.55 -3.24 -36.41
C THR A 11 -10.65 -2.85 -35.23
N TRP A 12 -9.35 -3.09 -35.33
CA TRP A 12 -8.37 -2.68 -34.31
C TRP A 12 -8.20 -1.16 -34.21
N LEU A 13 -8.26 -0.44 -35.34
CA LEU A 13 -8.22 1.01 -35.37
C LEU A 13 -9.43 1.62 -34.64
N VAL A 14 -10.63 1.10 -34.90
CA VAL A 14 -11.87 1.51 -34.23
C VAL A 14 -11.79 1.25 -32.72
N ALA A 15 -11.28 0.09 -32.31
CA ALA A 15 -11.07 -0.22 -30.90
C ALA A 15 -10.06 0.73 -30.24
N ALA A 16 -8.94 1.04 -30.89
CA ALA A 16 -7.93 1.97 -30.38
C ALA A 16 -8.47 3.40 -30.24
N VAL A 17 -9.24 3.88 -31.22
CA VAL A 17 -9.89 5.19 -31.16
C VAL A 17 -10.93 5.24 -30.04
N ALA A 18 -11.73 4.18 -29.86
CA ALA A 18 -12.69 4.10 -28.77
C ALA A 18 -12.01 4.17 -27.38
N VAL A 19 -10.88 3.47 -27.21
CA VAL A 19 -10.07 3.54 -25.97
C VAL A 19 -9.51 4.95 -25.76
N LEU A 20 -9.00 5.61 -26.81
CA LEU A 20 -8.48 6.97 -26.73
C LEU A 20 -9.57 7.99 -26.35
N VAL A 21 -10.76 7.88 -26.95
CA VAL A 21 -11.91 8.75 -26.64
C VAL A 21 -12.35 8.56 -25.19
N LEU A 22 -12.46 7.32 -24.72
CA LEU A 22 -12.79 7.03 -23.32
C LEU A 22 -11.72 7.57 -22.35
N TYR A 23 -10.44 7.50 -22.72
CA TYR A 23 -9.34 8.07 -21.94
C TYR A 23 -9.41 9.60 -21.87
N LEU A 24 -9.68 10.28 -22.99
CA LEU A 24 -9.82 11.75 -23.01
C LEU A 24 -11.01 12.24 -22.18
N LEU A 25 -12.07 11.43 -22.09
CA LEU A 25 -13.29 11.78 -21.36
C LEU A 25 -13.32 11.30 -19.90
N ARG A 26 -12.22 10.74 -19.37
CA ARG A 26 -12.11 10.14 -18.01
C ARG A 26 -12.45 11.08 -16.83
N GLY A 27 -12.50 12.39 -17.07
CA GLY A 27 -12.86 13.40 -16.06
C GLY A 27 -14.37 13.59 -15.88
N VAL A 28 -15.21 13.08 -16.80
CA VAL A 28 -16.66 13.24 -16.75
C VAL A 28 -17.27 12.18 -15.83
N PRO A 29 -18.09 12.54 -14.82
CA PRO A 29 -18.67 11.60 -13.86
C PRO A 29 -19.43 10.42 -14.51
N LEU A 30 -20.21 10.69 -15.55
CA LEU A 30 -20.93 9.68 -16.32
C LEU A 30 -19.98 8.68 -17.02
N VAL A 31 -18.82 9.14 -17.47
CA VAL A 31 -17.80 8.30 -18.12
C VAL A 31 -17.08 7.42 -17.10
N LYS A 32 -16.94 7.85 -15.84
CA LYS A 32 -16.43 6.97 -14.77
C LYS A 32 -17.35 5.78 -14.52
N GLU A 33 -18.67 5.99 -14.49
CA GLU A 33 -19.63 4.89 -14.33
C GLU A 33 -19.62 3.98 -15.57
N ILE A 34 -19.68 4.56 -16.77
CA ILE A 34 -19.62 3.79 -18.03
C ILE A 34 -18.30 3.02 -18.16
N LEU A 35 -17.16 3.59 -17.73
CA LEU A 35 -15.87 2.90 -17.69
C LEU A 35 -15.89 1.72 -16.73
N VAL A 36 -16.50 1.85 -15.55
CA VAL A 36 -16.65 0.74 -14.60
C VAL A 36 -17.48 -0.40 -15.20
N TRP A 37 -18.58 -0.08 -15.89
CA TRP A 37 -19.41 -1.08 -16.59
C TRP A 37 -18.70 -1.69 -17.81
N ALA A 38 -18.07 -0.87 -18.64
CA ALA A 38 -17.31 -1.32 -19.80
C ALA A 38 -16.15 -2.23 -19.36
N LEU A 39 -15.36 -1.84 -18.35
CA LEU A 39 -14.26 -2.62 -17.76
C LEU A 39 -14.72 -3.89 -17.04
N GLY A 40 -15.98 -3.96 -16.60
CA GLY A 40 -16.59 -5.21 -16.12
C GLY A 40 -16.95 -6.19 -17.24
N ILE A 41 -17.19 -5.68 -18.45
CA ILE A 41 -17.57 -6.48 -19.64
C ILE A 41 -16.34 -6.90 -20.45
N TRP A 42 -15.24 -6.14 -20.43
CA TRP A 42 -14.00 -6.49 -21.16
C TRP A 42 -13.38 -7.87 -20.81
N PRO A 43 -13.40 -8.36 -19.57
CA PRO A 43 -13.02 -9.74 -19.25
C PRO A 43 -13.89 -10.77 -19.96
N ILE A 44 -15.18 -10.48 -20.17
CA ILE A 44 -16.10 -11.32 -20.95
C ILE A 44 -15.67 -11.33 -22.41
N PHE A 45 -15.32 -10.19 -22.99
CA PHE A 45 -14.78 -10.13 -24.36
C PHE A 45 -13.41 -10.81 -24.51
N ALA A 46 -12.54 -10.76 -23.49
CA ALA A 46 -11.28 -11.48 -23.48
C ALA A 46 -11.48 -13.00 -23.41
N VAL A 47 -12.44 -13.46 -22.59
CA VAL A 47 -12.86 -14.87 -22.53
C VAL A 47 -13.51 -15.30 -23.84
N LEU A 48 -14.40 -14.50 -24.42
CA LEU A 48 -15.01 -14.76 -25.73
C LEU A 48 -13.96 -14.75 -26.84
N GLY A 49 -12.96 -13.88 -26.78
CA GLY A 49 -11.81 -13.86 -27.70
C GLY A 49 -10.93 -15.10 -27.56
N GLY A 50 -10.69 -15.56 -26.33
CA GLY A 50 -10.00 -16.82 -26.05
C GLY A 50 -10.78 -18.05 -26.52
N ILE A 51 -12.10 -18.07 -26.31
CA ILE A 51 -13.00 -19.11 -26.83
C ILE A 51 -13.01 -19.08 -28.36
N ALA A 52 -13.10 -17.91 -28.97
CA ALA A 52 -13.02 -17.75 -30.43
C ALA A 52 -11.67 -18.20 -30.98
N LEU A 53 -10.57 -17.97 -30.25
CA LEU A 53 -9.23 -18.48 -30.59
C LEU A 53 -9.18 -20.02 -30.49
N ILE A 54 -9.72 -20.61 -29.42
CA ILE A 54 -9.81 -22.08 -29.25
C ILE A 54 -10.67 -22.70 -30.34
N ILE A 55 -11.83 -22.12 -30.63
CA ILE A 55 -12.72 -22.56 -31.72
C ILE A 55 -12.00 -22.42 -33.05
N SER A 56 -11.28 -21.32 -33.28
CA SER A 56 -10.49 -21.13 -34.51
C SER A 56 -9.40 -22.19 -34.63
N VAL A 57 -8.69 -22.52 -33.55
CA VAL A 57 -7.67 -23.58 -33.51
C VAL A 57 -8.29 -24.97 -33.71
N GLN A 58 -9.47 -25.25 -33.15
CA GLN A 58 -10.19 -26.52 -33.34
C GLN A 58 -10.76 -26.67 -34.76
N ILE A 59 -11.26 -25.59 -35.36
CA ILE A 59 -11.72 -25.57 -36.76
C ILE A 59 -10.53 -25.76 -37.71
N ILE A 60 -9.39 -25.14 -37.40
CA ILE A 60 -8.12 -25.33 -38.12
C ILE A 60 -7.61 -26.77 -37.94
N GLY A 61 -7.68 -27.34 -36.73
CA GLY A 61 -7.26 -28.72 -36.45
C GLY A 61 -8.15 -29.81 -37.05
N ARG A 62 -9.41 -29.50 -37.39
CA ARG A 62 -10.31 -30.40 -38.15
C ARG A 62 -10.05 -30.39 -39.66
N GLN A 63 -9.30 -29.42 -40.17
CA GLN A 63 -8.81 -29.42 -41.54
C GLN A 63 -7.42 -30.07 -41.54
N ASN A 64 -7.12 -30.99 -42.46
CA ASN A 64 -5.76 -31.47 -42.72
C ASN A 64 -4.90 -30.32 -43.28
N LEU A 65 -4.63 -29.31 -42.45
CA LEU A 65 -3.85 -28.14 -42.80
C LEU A 65 -2.37 -28.46 -42.60
N SER A 66 -1.63 -28.49 -43.71
CA SER A 66 -0.18 -28.41 -43.65
C SER A 66 0.23 -27.12 -42.94
N PHE A 67 1.17 -27.19 -42.00
CA PHE A 67 1.75 -26.02 -41.34
C PHE A 67 2.49 -25.15 -42.38
N ASN A 68 1.75 -24.27 -43.03
CA ASN A 68 2.23 -23.38 -44.08
C ASN A 68 2.11 -21.91 -43.66
N LYS A 69 2.74 -21.02 -44.42
CA LYS A 69 2.82 -19.57 -44.15
C LYS A 69 1.47 -18.87 -43.99
N SER A 70 0.42 -19.36 -44.63
CA SER A 70 -0.93 -18.82 -44.50
C SER A 70 -1.60 -19.12 -43.15
N THR A 71 -1.13 -20.12 -42.40
CA THR A 71 -1.73 -20.54 -41.14
C THR A 71 -1.06 -19.90 -39.92
N TYR A 72 0.28 -19.84 -39.87
CA TYR A 72 0.98 -19.27 -38.70
C TYR A 72 1.01 -17.72 -38.71
N LEU A 73 0.95 -17.07 -39.87
CA LEU A 73 1.05 -15.61 -39.95
C LEU A 73 -0.13 -14.89 -39.26
N PRO A 74 -1.41 -15.27 -39.46
CA PRO A 74 -2.53 -14.68 -38.74
C PRO A 74 -2.47 -14.92 -37.22
N ILE A 75 -2.04 -16.11 -36.80
CA ILE A 75 -1.87 -16.46 -35.38
C ILE A 75 -0.80 -15.56 -34.75
N LEU A 76 0.34 -15.40 -35.42
CA LEU A 76 1.42 -14.52 -34.97
C LEU A 76 0.97 -13.06 -34.92
N VAL A 77 0.27 -12.57 -35.94
CA VAL A 77 -0.29 -11.21 -35.97
C VAL A 77 -1.29 -11.01 -34.83
N SER A 78 -2.18 -11.97 -34.57
CA SER A 78 -3.13 -11.91 -33.46
C SER A 78 -2.43 -11.91 -32.10
N LEU A 79 -1.38 -12.71 -31.94
CA LEU A 79 -0.59 -12.77 -30.72
C LEU A 79 0.13 -11.44 -30.48
N ILE A 80 0.79 -10.88 -31.50
CA ILE A 80 1.46 -9.58 -31.42
C ILE A 80 0.45 -8.48 -31.10
N ALA A 81 -0.71 -8.44 -31.78
CA ALA A 81 -1.75 -7.46 -31.51
C ALA A 81 -2.28 -7.55 -30.07
N THR A 82 -2.42 -8.77 -29.53
CA THR A 82 -2.83 -9.01 -28.14
C THR A 82 -1.79 -8.49 -27.16
N ILE A 83 -0.50 -8.76 -27.39
CA ILE A 83 0.60 -8.26 -26.56
C ILE A 83 0.63 -6.73 -26.57
N VAL A 84 0.53 -6.12 -27.76
CA VAL A 84 0.50 -4.65 -27.91
C VAL A 84 -0.69 -4.06 -27.16
N LEU A 85 -1.88 -4.66 -27.26
CA LEU A 85 -3.06 -4.22 -26.51
C LEU A 85 -2.81 -4.29 -25.00
N LEU A 86 -2.29 -5.40 -24.49
CA LEU A 86 -2.00 -5.58 -23.07
C LEU A 86 -0.98 -4.54 -22.57
N LEU A 87 0.04 -4.22 -23.38
CA LEU A 87 1.01 -3.16 -23.06
C LEU A 87 0.36 -1.77 -23.03
N ILE A 88 -0.51 -1.45 -23.99
CA ILE A 88 -1.25 -0.17 -24.01
C ILE A 88 -2.13 -0.06 -22.76
N VAL A 89 -2.86 -1.12 -22.41
CA VAL A 89 -3.72 -1.16 -21.21
C VAL A 89 -2.87 -0.96 -19.95
N GLU A 90 -1.77 -1.71 -19.80
CA GLU A 90 -0.87 -1.60 -18.65
C GLU A 90 -0.31 -0.17 -18.51
N VAL A 91 0.12 0.47 -19.60
CA VAL A 91 0.58 1.87 -19.59
C VAL A 91 -0.54 2.82 -19.19
N ALA A 92 -1.75 2.65 -19.74
CA ALA A 92 -2.91 3.48 -19.36
C ALA A 92 -3.23 3.36 -17.86
N PHE A 93 -3.13 2.16 -17.28
CA PHE A 93 -3.30 1.94 -15.84
C PHE A 93 -2.18 2.57 -15.02
N ARG A 94 -0.90 2.45 -15.43
CA ARG A 94 0.22 3.13 -14.73
C ARG A 94 0.07 4.65 -14.67
N LEU A 95 -0.56 5.24 -15.69
CA LEU A 95 -0.78 6.68 -15.77
C LEU A 95 -2.06 7.16 -15.05
N SER A 96 -2.96 6.24 -14.67
CA SER A 96 -4.26 6.59 -14.09
C SER A 96 -4.49 6.03 -12.68
N THR A 97 -3.64 5.10 -12.24
CA THR A 97 -3.72 4.47 -10.93
C THR A 97 -2.47 4.78 -10.13
N PRO A 98 -2.60 4.96 -8.80
CA PRO A 98 -1.43 5.10 -7.94
C PRO A 98 -0.56 3.84 -8.05
N PHE A 99 0.58 3.96 -8.75
CA PHE A 99 1.49 2.86 -9.03
C PHE A 99 2.95 3.38 -9.06
N PRO A 100 3.94 2.59 -8.60
CA PRO A 100 3.84 1.24 -8.01
C PRO A 100 3.07 1.26 -6.69
N GLY A 101 2.32 0.19 -6.40
CA GLY A 101 1.61 0.04 -5.13
C GLY A 101 2.57 0.03 -3.92
N THR A 102 2.04 0.13 -2.70
CA THR A 102 2.88 0.12 -1.50
C THR A 102 3.73 -1.15 -1.45
N ILE A 103 5.06 -0.99 -1.51
CA ILE A 103 6.00 -2.11 -1.46
C ILE A 103 6.45 -2.26 0.00
N ALA A 104 6.15 -3.41 0.60
CA ALA A 104 6.64 -3.74 1.92
C ALA A 104 8.18 -3.75 1.93
N THR A 105 8.75 -2.84 2.74
CA THR A 105 10.20 -2.71 2.97
C THR A 105 10.62 -3.31 4.29
N TYR A 106 9.71 -3.94 5.03
CA TYR A 106 10.04 -4.59 6.30
C TYR A 106 10.46 -6.05 6.10
N GLU A 107 11.31 -6.52 6.98
CA GLU A 107 11.63 -7.92 7.23
C GLU A 107 11.47 -8.22 8.71
N GLN A 108 11.08 -9.45 9.05
CA GLN A 108 10.98 -9.87 10.45
C GLN A 108 12.36 -9.84 11.11
N ASN A 109 12.37 -9.39 12.37
CA ASN A 109 13.54 -9.44 13.22
C ASN A 109 13.14 -10.04 14.57
N ARG A 110 13.89 -11.02 15.05
CA ARG A 110 13.56 -11.69 16.30
C ARG A 110 13.64 -10.77 17.52
N ASP A 111 14.64 -9.90 17.57
CA ASP A 111 14.97 -9.15 18.77
C ASP A 111 14.08 -7.92 18.95
N TYR A 112 13.62 -7.33 17.83
CA TYR A 112 12.80 -6.11 17.79
C TYR A 112 11.65 -6.21 16.76
N MET A 113 11.07 -7.40 16.59
CA MET A 113 9.84 -7.68 15.84
C MET A 113 9.97 -7.66 14.30
N TYR A 114 10.22 -6.50 13.73
CA TYR A 114 10.44 -6.32 12.31
C TYR A 114 11.17 -5.01 12.08
N PHE A 115 11.90 -4.90 10.98
CA PHE A 115 12.62 -3.70 10.66
C PHE A 115 12.77 -3.54 9.17
N HIS A 116 13.18 -2.36 8.73
CA HIS A 116 13.40 -2.15 7.32
C HIS A 116 14.54 -2.99 6.79
N LYS A 117 14.30 -3.64 5.66
CA LYS A 117 15.30 -4.38 4.91
C LYS A 117 16.43 -3.41 4.52
N PRO A 118 17.70 -3.74 4.83
CA PRO A 118 18.86 -2.99 4.37
C PRO A 118 18.90 -2.82 2.84
N ASP A 119 19.44 -1.69 2.38
CA ASP A 119 19.63 -1.37 0.95
C ASP A 119 18.35 -1.56 0.11
N SER A 120 17.20 -1.23 0.70
CA SER A 120 15.91 -1.41 0.06
C SER A 120 15.30 -0.10 -0.42
N THR A 121 14.51 -0.22 -1.48
CA THR A 121 13.66 0.86 -1.99
C THR A 121 12.24 0.34 -2.06
N GLY A 122 11.31 1.15 -1.59
CA GLY A 122 9.88 0.89 -1.67
C GLY A 122 9.11 2.14 -2.05
N TRP A 123 7.80 2.03 -1.96
CA TRP A 123 6.87 3.11 -2.23
C TRP A 123 5.78 3.09 -1.18
N GLU A 124 5.33 4.27 -0.77
CA GLU A 124 4.11 4.48 0.00
C GLU A 124 3.10 5.21 -0.88
N VAL A 125 1.89 4.68 -0.95
CA VAL A 125 0.88 5.18 -1.87
C VAL A 125 -0.45 5.25 -1.17
N SER A 126 -1.05 6.44 -1.14
CA SER A 126 -2.39 6.61 -0.58
C SER A 126 -3.42 5.91 -1.46
N PRO A 127 -4.18 4.92 -0.94
CA PRO A 127 -5.24 4.24 -1.69
C PRO A 127 -6.35 5.17 -2.18
N VAL A 128 -6.52 6.31 -1.50
CA VAL A 128 -7.58 7.30 -1.76
C VAL A 128 -7.04 8.67 -2.21
N GLY A 129 -5.71 8.79 -2.41
CA GLY A 129 -5.09 9.99 -2.97
C GLY A 129 -4.87 11.14 -1.98
N GLU A 130 -4.72 10.87 -0.67
CA GLU A 130 -4.40 11.88 0.36
C GLU A 130 -3.03 12.53 0.15
N PHE A 131 -2.09 11.78 -0.42
CA PHE A 131 -0.74 12.22 -0.74
C PHE A 131 -0.26 11.54 -2.04
N PRO A 132 0.66 12.19 -2.79
CA PRO A 132 1.24 11.59 -3.99
C PRO A 132 2.10 10.37 -3.61
N PRO A 133 2.35 9.42 -4.53
CA PRO A 133 3.28 8.32 -4.29
C PRO A 133 4.63 8.80 -3.76
N ILE A 134 5.05 8.27 -2.60
CA ILE A 134 6.30 8.62 -1.94
C ILE A 134 7.29 7.48 -2.13
N LYS A 135 8.47 7.80 -2.66
CA LYS A 135 9.57 6.84 -2.73
C LYS A 135 10.22 6.71 -1.35
N LEU A 136 10.28 5.49 -0.84
CA LEU A 136 10.97 5.14 0.39
C LEU A 136 12.34 4.57 0.04
N LYS A 137 13.40 5.11 0.64
CA LYS A 137 14.77 4.59 0.49
C LYS A 137 15.35 4.38 1.88
N TYR A 138 15.86 3.18 2.11
CA TYR A 138 16.50 2.79 3.34
C TYR A 138 17.98 2.49 3.06
N ASN A 139 18.85 2.93 3.97
CA ASN A 139 20.29 2.79 3.82
C ASN A 139 20.75 1.35 4.11
N LYS A 140 22.07 1.12 4.07
CA LYS A 140 22.65 -0.21 4.34
C LYS A 140 22.42 -0.77 5.74
N TYR A 141 21.87 0.02 6.65
CA TYR A 141 21.46 -0.41 7.99
C TYR A 141 19.94 -0.48 8.15
N GLY A 142 19.16 -0.17 7.11
CA GLY A 142 17.70 -0.12 7.15
C GLY A 142 17.11 1.21 7.64
N PHE A 143 17.90 2.24 7.95
CA PHE A 143 17.34 3.52 8.38
C PHE A 143 16.90 4.37 7.18
N ARG A 144 15.83 5.14 7.36
CA ARG A 144 15.38 6.12 6.38
C ARG A 144 16.22 7.40 6.45
N ASN A 145 17.49 7.24 6.12
CA ASN A 145 18.52 8.27 6.17
C ASN A 145 19.46 8.13 4.96
N PRO A 146 20.26 9.16 4.64
CA PRO A 146 21.51 9.00 3.93
C PRO A 146 22.42 7.96 4.62
N ASP A 147 23.38 7.42 3.89
CA ASP A 147 24.40 6.55 4.48
C ASP A 147 25.28 7.33 5.47
N PHE A 148 25.67 6.66 6.55
CA PHE A 148 26.56 7.22 7.57
C PHE A 148 27.55 6.14 8.07
N PRO A 149 28.73 6.55 8.60
CA PRO A 149 29.70 5.60 9.12
C PRO A 149 29.20 4.97 10.43
N ILE A 150 29.50 3.69 10.65
CA ILE A 150 29.23 3.03 11.94
C ILE A 150 30.12 3.64 13.04
N GLU A 151 31.40 3.85 12.73
CA GLU A 151 32.34 4.47 13.66
C GLU A 151 32.02 5.95 13.86
N LYS A 152 32.00 6.34 15.13
CA LYS A 152 31.76 7.70 15.56
C LYS A 152 33.10 8.40 15.77
N ASP A 153 33.29 9.51 15.06
CA ASP A 153 34.42 10.41 15.26
C ASP A 153 33.99 11.58 16.19
N SER A 154 34.20 12.83 15.78
CA SER A 154 33.89 14.03 16.57
C SER A 154 32.42 14.48 16.48
N GLN A 155 31.60 13.81 15.67
CA GLN A 155 30.20 14.19 15.43
C GLN A 155 29.27 13.86 16.61
N LEU A 156 28.33 14.77 16.88
CA LEU A 156 27.21 14.52 17.79
C LEU A 156 26.20 13.60 17.10
N ARG A 157 25.77 12.51 17.75
CA ARG A 157 24.75 11.59 17.21
C ARG A 157 23.45 11.72 17.98
N VAL A 158 22.43 12.22 17.29
CA VAL A 158 21.07 12.32 17.79
C VAL A 158 20.24 11.23 17.15
N VAL A 159 19.61 10.37 17.96
CA VAL A 159 18.66 9.37 17.48
C VAL A 159 17.25 9.85 17.78
N MET A 160 16.37 9.82 16.78
CA MET A 160 14.94 10.02 16.95
C MET A 160 14.25 8.66 16.97
N LEU A 161 13.81 8.22 18.16
CA LEU A 161 12.98 7.03 18.35
C LEU A 161 11.51 7.39 18.26
N GLY A 162 10.71 6.48 17.70
CA GLY A 162 9.27 6.65 17.65
C GLY A 162 8.60 5.63 16.74
N ASP A 163 7.35 5.94 16.43
CA ASP A 163 6.49 5.11 15.60
C ASP A 163 6.37 5.65 14.16
N SER A 164 5.18 5.49 13.57
CA SER A 164 4.80 6.01 12.26
C SER A 164 5.05 7.51 12.07
N PHE A 165 4.96 8.33 13.12
CA PHE A 165 5.20 9.76 13.03
C PHE A 165 6.66 10.07 12.73
N ILE A 166 7.60 9.36 13.37
CA ILE A 166 9.03 9.54 13.12
C ILE A 166 9.42 8.86 11.80
N GLU A 167 8.86 7.68 11.47
CA GLU A 167 9.14 7.03 10.18
C GLU A 167 8.69 7.89 8.98
N SER A 168 7.54 8.56 9.12
CA SER A 168 7.06 9.60 8.20
C SER A 168 6.83 9.12 6.75
N ARG A 169 6.39 7.87 6.53
CA ARG A 169 6.29 7.23 5.19
C ARG A 169 5.50 8.03 4.15
N GLN A 170 4.57 8.86 4.60
CA GLN A 170 3.63 9.63 3.79
C GLN A 170 4.19 10.98 3.29
N VAL A 171 5.41 11.35 3.68
CA VAL A 171 6.09 12.57 3.21
C VAL A 171 7.45 12.27 2.59
N PRO A 172 7.97 13.09 1.66
CA PRO A 172 9.35 12.99 1.18
C PRO A 172 10.37 13.03 2.33
N TYR A 173 11.56 12.43 2.13
CA TYR A 173 12.58 12.32 3.18
C TYR A 173 12.94 13.69 3.78
N GLU A 174 13.08 14.71 2.94
CA GLU A 174 13.48 16.06 3.31
C GLU A 174 12.44 16.75 4.21
N LYS A 175 11.20 16.24 4.22
CA LYS A 175 10.09 16.74 5.05
C LYS A 175 9.87 15.93 6.32
N THR A 176 10.67 14.89 6.57
CA THR A 176 10.63 14.12 7.82
C THR A 176 11.13 14.98 8.98
N ALA A 177 10.63 14.73 10.19
CA ALA A 177 11.06 15.45 11.39
C ALA A 177 12.59 15.36 11.60
N SER A 178 13.18 14.19 11.32
CA SER A 178 14.62 13.96 11.40
C SER A 178 15.43 14.75 10.39
N ALA A 179 14.98 14.86 9.13
CA ALA A 179 15.68 15.62 8.12
C ALA A 179 15.62 17.13 8.40
N ILE A 180 14.46 17.61 8.85
CA ILE A 180 14.28 19.01 9.25
C ILE A 180 15.16 19.33 10.47
N LEU A 181 15.24 18.42 11.45
CA LEU A 181 16.12 18.59 12.61
C LEU A 181 17.60 18.61 12.19
N GLN A 182 18.01 17.70 11.30
CA GLN A 182 19.35 17.64 10.74
C GLN A 182 19.75 18.96 10.06
N GLU A 183 18.89 19.53 9.22
CA GLU A 183 19.11 20.79 8.51
C GLU A 183 19.22 21.97 9.49
N LYS A 184 18.33 22.04 10.48
CA LYS A 184 18.33 23.10 11.48
C LYS A 184 19.57 23.06 12.37
N LEU A 185 20.02 21.88 12.78
CA LEU A 185 21.24 21.72 13.60
C LEU A 185 22.49 22.09 12.77
N ALA A 186 22.58 21.62 11.53
CA ALA A 186 23.67 22.00 10.62
C ALA A 186 23.77 23.53 10.41
N SER A 187 22.65 24.24 10.43
CA SER A 187 22.60 25.70 10.25
C SER A 187 22.86 26.51 11.52
N SER A 188 22.71 25.92 12.71
CA SER A 188 22.71 26.65 13.99
C SER A 188 23.95 26.43 14.85
N THR A 189 24.67 25.33 14.65
CA THR A 189 25.83 24.99 15.50
C THR A 189 27.15 25.14 14.73
N GLY A 190 28.08 25.94 15.30
CA GLY A 190 29.50 25.65 15.10
C GLY A 190 29.80 24.26 15.65
N LYS A 191 30.86 23.61 15.15
CA LYS A 191 31.26 22.23 15.47
C LYS A 191 30.96 21.80 16.93
N PRO A 192 30.58 20.53 17.16
CA PRO A 192 30.71 19.40 16.23
C PRO A 192 29.60 19.30 15.18
N GLU A 193 29.94 18.68 14.05
CA GLU A 193 28.94 18.25 13.06
C GLU A 193 27.94 17.31 13.75
N THR A 194 26.65 17.46 13.45
CA THR A 194 25.61 16.62 14.05
C THR A 194 25.04 15.67 13.02
N LEU A 195 24.85 14.40 13.38
CA LEU A 195 24.12 13.40 12.61
C LEU A 195 22.81 13.06 13.34
N VAL A 196 21.69 13.24 12.65
CA VAL A 196 20.36 12.85 13.13
C VAL A 196 19.94 11.54 12.46
N ILE A 197 19.76 10.50 13.26
CA ILE A 197 19.34 9.16 12.80
C ILE A 197 17.83 9.02 13.03
N ASN A 198 17.09 8.70 11.98
CA ASN A 198 15.67 8.40 12.04
C ASN A 198 15.50 6.91 12.40
N ALA A 199 15.06 6.62 13.61
CA ALA A 199 14.77 5.28 14.09
C ALA A 199 13.27 5.09 14.37
N GLY A 200 12.42 5.81 13.63
CA GLY A 200 10.97 5.66 13.69
C GLY A 200 10.52 4.45 12.88
N ILE A 201 9.66 3.61 13.46
CA ILE A 201 9.10 2.44 12.78
C ILE A 201 7.60 2.36 13.01
N SER A 202 6.81 2.33 11.95
CA SER A 202 5.35 2.28 12.02
C SER A 202 4.87 1.13 12.88
N ALA A 203 3.88 1.41 13.74
CA ALA A 203 3.28 0.47 14.70
C ALA A 203 4.24 -0.09 15.76
N TYR A 204 5.43 0.51 15.92
CA TYR A 204 6.19 0.29 17.13
C TYR A 204 5.48 0.91 18.32
N THR A 205 5.73 0.29 19.47
CA THR A 205 5.38 0.76 20.80
C THR A 205 6.66 1.09 21.56
N THR A 206 6.56 1.76 22.71
CA THR A 206 7.76 2.02 23.53
C THR A 206 8.50 0.73 23.94
N THR A 207 7.79 -0.39 24.06
CA THR A 207 8.39 -1.72 24.30
C THR A 207 9.32 -2.13 23.14
N THR A 208 8.86 -2.02 21.89
CA THR A 208 9.66 -2.37 20.71
C THR A 208 10.72 -1.32 20.38
N GLU A 209 10.46 -0.04 20.69
CA GLU A 209 11.48 1.02 20.61
C GLU A 209 12.65 0.75 21.56
N PHE A 210 12.38 0.31 22.79
CA PHE A 210 13.43 -0.08 23.73
C PHE A 210 14.29 -1.23 23.21
N LEU A 211 13.65 -2.25 22.63
CA LEU A 211 14.36 -3.38 22.03
C LEU A 211 15.20 -2.94 20.82
N LEU A 212 14.65 -2.10 19.95
CA LEU A 212 15.40 -1.52 18.83
C LEU A 212 16.60 -0.71 19.34
N LEU A 213 16.40 0.09 20.39
CA LEU A 213 17.46 0.87 21.02
C LEU A 213 18.60 -0.05 21.50
N LYS A 214 18.25 -1.12 22.21
CA LYS A 214 19.18 -2.07 22.81
C LYS A 214 19.96 -2.86 21.78
N TYR A 215 19.26 -3.47 20.82
CA TYR A 215 19.85 -4.47 19.92
C TYR A 215 20.34 -3.91 18.59
N GLN A 216 19.79 -2.78 18.12
CA GLN A 216 20.14 -2.21 16.81
C GLN A 216 20.81 -0.85 16.93
N ILE A 217 20.34 0.05 17.79
CA ILE A 217 20.81 1.45 17.79
C ILE A 217 22.07 1.64 18.63
N SER A 218 22.24 0.87 19.70
CA SER A 218 23.36 0.97 20.65
C SER A 218 24.74 0.94 19.97
N GLN A 219 24.90 0.16 18.89
CA GLN A 219 26.14 0.06 18.11
C GLN A 219 26.56 1.39 17.47
N PHE A 220 25.61 2.32 17.24
CA PHE A 220 25.89 3.64 16.67
C PHE A 220 26.29 4.68 17.71
N LYS A 221 26.48 4.31 18.98
CA LYS A 221 27.00 5.18 20.05
C LYS A 221 26.29 6.56 20.11
N PRO A 222 24.94 6.59 20.21
CA PRO A 222 24.20 7.85 20.27
C PRO A 222 24.60 8.69 21.50
N ASP A 223 24.62 10.02 21.35
CA ASP A 223 24.79 10.96 22.46
C ASP A 223 23.46 11.40 23.05
N ILE A 224 22.47 11.59 22.16
CA ILE A 224 21.15 12.09 22.49
C ILE A 224 20.13 11.14 21.88
N ILE A 225 19.16 10.73 22.69
CA ILE A 225 18.01 9.96 22.24
C ILE A 225 16.78 10.84 22.48
N VAL A 226 16.09 11.18 21.40
CA VAL A 226 14.81 11.90 21.43
C VAL A 226 13.73 10.85 21.20
N VAL A 227 12.92 10.60 22.22
CA VAL A 227 11.78 9.67 22.12
C VAL A 227 10.54 10.47 21.77
N PHE A 228 9.93 10.12 20.65
CA PHE A 228 8.60 10.59 20.29
C PHE A 228 7.56 9.59 20.78
N PHE A 229 6.61 10.07 21.55
CA PHE A 229 5.54 9.27 22.13
C PHE A 229 4.20 9.83 21.67
N ALA A 230 3.36 9.01 21.05
CA ALA A 230 2.00 9.33 20.66
C ALA A 230 0.97 8.64 21.56
N PHE A 231 -0.29 9.06 21.47
CA PHE A 231 -1.35 8.52 22.32
C PHE A 231 -1.62 7.02 22.05
N ASN A 232 -1.42 6.55 20.82
CA ASN A 232 -1.59 5.14 20.45
C ASN A 232 -0.54 4.23 21.12
N ASP A 233 0.65 4.74 21.43
CA ASP A 233 1.68 3.96 22.13
C ASP A 233 1.20 3.45 23.49
N TYR A 234 0.37 4.22 24.20
CA TYR A 234 -0.18 3.80 25.48
C TYR A 234 -1.07 2.56 25.36
N THR A 235 -1.98 2.56 24.38
CA THR A 235 -2.91 1.44 24.16
C THR A 235 -2.20 0.23 23.59
N ASP A 236 -1.25 0.43 22.69
CA ASP A 236 -0.57 -0.65 21.97
C ASP A 236 0.41 -1.38 22.90
N ASN A 237 1.05 -0.67 23.84
CA ASN A 237 1.88 -1.28 24.87
C ASN A 237 1.13 -2.28 25.77
N TYR A 238 -0.18 -2.12 25.95
CA TYR A 238 -0.97 -3.02 26.79
C TYR A 238 -0.90 -4.47 26.28
N GLN A 239 -0.77 -4.66 24.97
CA GLN A 239 -0.64 -5.99 24.35
C GLN A 239 0.62 -6.72 24.82
N TYR A 240 1.65 -5.98 25.25
CA TYR A 240 2.92 -6.53 25.72
C TYR A 240 3.03 -6.68 27.23
N LYS A 241 2.00 -6.28 28.00
CA LYS A 241 2.04 -6.21 29.47
C LYS A 241 2.48 -7.52 30.16
N GLN A 242 2.06 -8.66 29.62
CA GLN A 242 2.42 -9.98 30.16
C GLN A 242 3.86 -10.39 29.87
N TYR A 243 4.51 -9.76 28.89
CA TYR A 243 5.86 -10.07 28.44
C TYR A 243 6.90 -9.12 29.00
N VAL A 244 6.55 -7.84 29.20
CA VAL A 244 7.45 -6.85 29.82
C VAL A 244 7.84 -7.26 31.25
N ASN A 245 6.97 -7.99 31.96
CA ASN A 245 7.25 -8.52 33.29
C ASN A 245 8.00 -9.87 33.28
N HIS A 246 8.30 -10.43 32.10
CA HIS A 246 9.01 -11.69 31.99
C HIS A 246 10.51 -11.48 32.30
N PRO A 247 11.16 -12.33 33.12
CA PRO A 247 12.56 -12.15 33.51
C PRO A 247 13.53 -12.09 32.31
N ASP A 248 13.17 -12.77 31.22
CA ASP A 248 13.97 -12.81 30.00
C ASP A 248 13.67 -11.68 29.01
N PHE A 249 12.74 -10.76 29.29
CA PHE A 249 12.39 -9.69 28.34
C PHE A 249 13.62 -8.87 27.93
N ASP A 250 14.44 -8.52 28.91
CA ASP A 250 15.68 -7.79 28.68
C ASP A 250 16.76 -8.62 27.96
N THR A 251 16.73 -9.95 28.04
CA THR A 251 17.84 -10.78 27.52
C THR A 251 17.51 -11.43 26.19
N LYS A 252 16.24 -11.75 25.94
CA LYS A 252 15.77 -12.54 24.79
C LYS A 252 14.75 -11.79 23.91
N GLY A 253 14.33 -10.58 24.29
CA GLY A 253 13.35 -9.79 23.54
C GLY A 253 11.93 -10.36 23.60
N LEU A 254 11.11 -10.04 22.58
CA LEU A 254 9.74 -10.52 22.49
C LEU A 254 9.67 -12.01 22.07
N PRO A 255 8.72 -12.80 22.59
CA PRO A 255 8.48 -14.17 22.13
C PRO A 255 8.13 -14.24 20.63
N ALA A 256 8.53 -15.35 19.98
CA ALA A 256 8.31 -15.56 18.56
C ALA A 256 6.81 -15.62 18.19
N GLU A 257 5.94 -16.01 19.12
CA GLU A 257 4.50 -16.10 18.92
C GLU A 257 3.83 -14.72 18.72
N LEU A 258 4.49 -13.62 19.08
CA LEU A 258 3.99 -12.26 18.88
C LEU A 258 4.42 -11.65 17.54
N MET A 259 5.24 -12.35 16.77
CA MET A 259 5.67 -11.88 15.46
C MET A 259 4.46 -11.86 14.52
N PRO A 260 4.09 -10.72 13.92
CA PRO A 260 2.93 -10.66 13.04
C PRO A 260 3.16 -11.56 11.82
N GLU A 261 2.19 -12.42 11.54
CA GLU A 261 2.18 -13.29 10.36
C GLU A 261 2.23 -12.50 9.05
N ALA A 262 1.78 -11.23 9.10
CA ALA A 262 1.77 -10.26 8.01
C ALA A 262 3.16 -10.00 7.38
N TYR A 263 4.25 -10.25 8.11
CA TYR A 263 5.62 -10.08 7.61
C TYR A 263 6.30 -11.40 7.22
N SER A 264 5.54 -12.51 7.15
CA SER A 264 6.08 -13.80 6.73
C SER A 264 6.64 -13.74 5.30
N LYS A 265 7.85 -14.28 5.11
CA LYS A 265 8.56 -14.36 3.81
C LYS A 265 7.73 -15.01 2.69
N LEU A 266 6.72 -15.80 3.05
CA LEU A 266 5.87 -16.55 2.13
C LEU A 266 4.86 -15.67 1.35
N ALA A 267 4.35 -14.59 1.96
CA ALA A 267 3.38 -13.72 1.28
C ALA A 267 4.01 -12.94 0.10
N LEU A 268 5.30 -12.62 0.19
CA LEU A 268 6.03 -11.77 -0.76
C LEU A 268 6.48 -12.48 -2.04
N LEU A 269 6.39 -13.82 -2.11
CA LEU A 269 6.86 -14.66 -3.23
C LEU A 269 5.72 -15.27 -4.07
N SER A 270 4.47 -14.99 -3.73
CA SER A 270 3.33 -15.51 -4.52
C SER A 270 3.27 -14.87 -5.91
N PRO A 271 2.79 -15.59 -6.96
CA PRO A 271 2.55 -15.00 -8.28
C PRO A 271 1.64 -13.77 -8.23
N SER A 272 0.67 -13.74 -7.31
CA SER A 272 -0.18 -12.57 -7.06
C SER A 272 0.59 -11.37 -6.51
N ALA A 273 1.52 -11.58 -5.58
CA ALA A 273 2.37 -10.50 -5.07
C ALA A 273 3.34 -9.99 -6.15
N TRP A 274 3.85 -10.88 -7.00
CA TRP A 274 4.65 -10.47 -8.16
C TRP A 274 3.83 -9.63 -9.14
N LEU A 275 2.62 -10.07 -9.49
CA LEU A 275 1.72 -9.34 -10.40
C LEU A 275 1.29 -7.99 -9.83
N ASP A 276 0.99 -7.89 -8.55
CA ASP A 276 0.64 -6.62 -7.89
C ASP A 276 1.77 -5.58 -7.96
N ARG A 277 3.03 -6.04 -7.91
CA ARG A 277 4.21 -5.18 -8.03
C ARG A 277 4.58 -4.80 -9.46
N HIS A 278 4.22 -5.62 -10.45
CA HIS A 278 4.70 -5.46 -11.82
C HIS A 278 3.59 -5.15 -12.83
N SER A 279 2.32 -5.24 -12.46
CA SER A 279 1.17 -4.89 -13.31
C SER A 279 0.24 -3.93 -12.59
N ALA A 280 0.16 -2.69 -13.10
CA ALA A 280 -0.79 -1.69 -12.63
C ALA A 280 -2.24 -2.11 -12.89
N LEU A 281 -2.50 -2.88 -13.96
CA LEU A 281 -3.81 -3.48 -14.21
C LEU A 281 -4.21 -4.42 -13.07
N PHE A 282 -3.32 -5.35 -12.70
CA PHE A 282 -3.58 -6.28 -11.59
C PHE A 282 -3.73 -5.53 -10.26
N HIS A 283 -2.81 -4.60 -9.99
CA HIS A 283 -2.84 -3.76 -8.78
C HIS A 283 -4.15 -2.99 -8.64
N PHE A 284 -4.65 -2.40 -9.73
CA PHE A 284 -5.92 -1.70 -9.74
C PHE A 284 -7.07 -2.59 -9.24
N PHE A 285 -7.16 -3.82 -9.72
CA PHE A 285 -8.22 -4.73 -9.28
C PHE A 285 -8.07 -5.13 -7.81
N GLN A 286 -6.84 -5.30 -7.32
CA GLN A 286 -6.59 -5.57 -5.91
C GLN A 286 -6.98 -4.37 -5.04
N LEU A 287 -6.61 -3.16 -5.47
CA LEU A 287 -6.99 -1.91 -4.82
C LEU A 287 -8.51 -1.73 -4.77
N GLN A 288 -9.23 -2.03 -5.87
CA GLN A 288 -10.70 -1.96 -5.89
C GLN A 288 -11.35 -2.95 -4.92
N LYS A 289 -10.80 -4.15 -4.75
CA LYS A 289 -11.29 -5.11 -3.74
C LYS A 289 -11.13 -4.54 -2.32
N THR A 290 -9.96 -3.99 -2.01
CA THR A 290 -9.69 -3.37 -0.70
C THR A 290 -10.62 -2.19 -0.45
N ILE A 291 -10.77 -1.27 -1.40
CA ILE A 291 -11.69 -0.13 -1.29
C ILE A 291 -13.13 -0.58 -1.04
N ARG A 292 -13.61 -1.61 -1.75
CA ARG A 292 -14.95 -2.16 -1.55
C ARG A 292 -15.13 -2.76 -0.16
N ALA A 293 -14.14 -3.53 0.32
CA ALA A 293 -14.16 -4.11 1.65
C ALA A 293 -14.20 -3.03 2.74
N THR A 294 -13.35 -2.00 2.63
CA THR A 294 -13.34 -0.87 3.58
C THR A 294 -14.66 -0.10 3.55
N ARG A 295 -15.24 0.14 2.37
CA ARG A 295 -16.57 0.78 2.26
C ARG A 295 -17.67 -0.06 2.89
N ALA A 296 -17.66 -1.38 2.69
CA ALA A 296 -18.63 -2.27 3.31
C ALA A 296 -18.53 -2.23 4.85
N GLN A 297 -17.31 -2.23 5.40
CA GLN A 297 -17.09 -2.07 6.83
C GLN A 297 -17.58 -0.70 7.35
N SER A 298 -17.29 0.38 6.63
CA SER A 298 -17.78 1.72 6.97
C SER A 298 -19.31 1.79 6.97
N ASN A 299 -19.96 1.21 5.96
CA ASN A 299 -21.43 1.14 5.90
C ASN A 299 -22.02 0.36 7.07
N GLN A 300 -21.40 -0.74 7.49
CA GLN A 300 -21.84 -1.49 8.69
C GLN A 300 -21.76 -0.64 9.97
N VAL A 301 -20.72 0.21 10.10
CA VAL A 301 -20.62 1.14 11.24
C VAL A 301 -21.74 2.17 11.18
N VAL A 302 -22.02 2.75 10.01
CA VAL A 302 -23.11 3.71 9.82
C VAL A 302 -24.47 3.08 10.16
N GLU A 303 -24.74 1.86 9.69
CA GLU A 303 -25.96 1.11 10.00
C GLU A 303 -26.10 0.84 11.50
N ARG A 304 -25.02 0.45 12.18
CA ARG A 304 -25.02 0.25 13.64
C ARG A 304 -25.33 1.56 14.38
N ILE A 305 -24.70 2.66 14.01
CA ILE A 305 -24.97 3.98 14.62
C ILE A 305 -26.43 4.38 14.40
N ALA A 306 -26.95 4.23 13.18
CA ALA A 306 -28.34 4.54 12.85
C ALA A 306 -29.33 3.68 13.66
N SER A 307 -29.04 2.39 13.87
CA SER A 307 -29.87 1.49 14.67
C SER A 307 -29.93 1.89 16.14
N VAL A 308 -28.80 2.32 16.73
CA VAL A 308 -28.74 2.81 18.12
C VAL A 308 -29.51 4.12 18.26
N SER A 309 -29.32 5.07 17.34
CA SER A 309 -30.07 6.33 17.34
C SER A 309 -31.59 6.14 17.23
N CYS A 310 -32.04 5.17 16.42
CA CYS A 310 -33.45 4.82 16.32
C CYS A 310 -34.00 4.22 17.63
N SER A 311 -33.21 3.38 18.32
CA SER A 311 -33.61 2.81 19.60
C SER A 311 -33.70 3.84 20.73
N LEU A 312 -32.83 4.86 20.74
CA LEU A 312 -32.85 5.96 21.72
C LEU A 312 -34.07 6.88 21.54
N ASN A 313 -34.46 7.16 20.29
CA ASN A 313 -35.66 7.95 19.99
C ASN A 313 -36.99 7.23 20.29
N HIS A 314 -36.95 5.93 20.61
CA HIS A 314 -38.14 5.16 21.04
C HIS A 314 -38.21 4.95 22.56
N GLN A 315 -37.27 5.52 23.34
CA GLN A 315 -37.24 5.43 24.79
C GLN A 315 -37.59 6.75 25.52
N GLU A 316 -38.30 7.70 24.90
CA GLU A 316 -38.85 8.84 25.65
C GLU A 316 -39.92 8.35 26.68
N PRO A 317 -39.82 8.76 27.96
CA PRO A 317 -40.66 8.20 29.01
C PRO A 317 -42.08 8.79 28.98
N SER A 318 -43.08 7.92 28.88
CA SER A 318 -44.48 8.25 29.15
C SER A 318 -44.68 8.55 30.64
N SER A 319 -44.41 9.78 31.08
CA SER A 319 -44.94 10.25 32.37
C SER A 319 -45.34 11.73 32.30
N LYS A 320 -46.52 11.97 31.72
CA LYS A 320 -47.32 13.14 32.07
C LYS A 320 -47.87 12.92 33.49
N THR A 321 -47.09 13.26 34.51
CA THR A 321 -47.61 13.37 35.87
C THR A 321 -48.06 14.80 36.09
N SER A 322 -49.38 14.99 36.13
CA SER A 322 -50.04 16.25 36.43
C SER A 322 -49.66 16.76 37.82
N LEU A 323 -48.93 17.86 37.91
CA LEU A 323 -48.79 18.61 39.16
C LEU A 323 -50.05 19.45 39.38
N ARG A 324 -50.96 18.88 40.18
CA ARG A 324 -52.09 19.58 40.78
C ARG A 324 -51.52 20.61 41.75
N ARG A 325 -51.76 21.91 41.49
CA ARG A 325 -51.58 22.97 42.47
C ARG A 325 -52.54 22.75 43.63
N THR A 326 -52.02 22.67 44.84
CA THR A 326 -52.77 22.99 46.07
C THR A 326 -52.09 24.18 46.71
N ASN A 327 -52.76 25.34 46.63
CA ASN A 327 -52.59 26.42 47.58
C ASN A 327 -53.13 25.97 48.95
N ASN A 328 -52.42 26.29 50.03
CA ASN A 328 -52.94 27.09 51.14
C ASN A 328 -51.95 27.07 52.32
N ASP A 329 -51.74 28.30 52.83
CA ASP A 329 -51.41 28.75 54.19
C ASP A 329 -50.10 28.31 54.87
#